data_AF-A0A3M2GLH8-F1
#
_entry.id   AF-A0A3M2GLH8-F1
#
_cell.length_a   1.000
_cell.length_b   1.000
_cell.length_c   1.000
_cell.angle_alpha   90.00
_cell.angle_beta   90.00
_cell.angle_gamma   90.00
#
_symmetry.space_group_name_H-M   'P 1'
#
loop_
_entity.id
_entity.type
_entity.pdbx_description
1 polymer ?
#
loop_
_entity_poly.entity_id
_entity_poly.type
_entity_poly.pdbx_seq_one_letter_code
_entity_poly.pdbx_strand_id
1 'polypeptide(L)'
;MSSVDPIEPSPLTFLGSDRRLARRVARPVARFLQVEAAGGVVLLVGTVIALVWANSPWRHSYHEILETHITLAVGGLYTIDLPIEAWINDALMALFFFVVGIEIKRELVAGELRNPRAAALPALAALGGMVVPALIFTAFNLGQHGEAGWGIPMATDIAFALGVVSLLGSRVPSTMKVFLLTLAIVDDIGAIVVIAVFYTADLS
;
A
#
# COMPACT_ATOMS: atom_id res chain seq x y z
N MET A 1 -18.82 0.44 -26.04
CA MET A 1 -17.81 -0.59 -26.32
C MET A 1 -16.82 -0.01 -27.32
N SER A 2 -15.89 0.83 -26.86
CA SER A 2 -14.73 1.27 -27.64
C SER A 2 -13.52 0.72 -26.92
N SER A 3 -12.87 -0.26 -27.53
CA SER A 3 -11.55 -0.73 -27.14
C SER A 3 -10.60 0.48 -27.18
N VAL A 4 -10.22 0.97 -26.01
CA VAL A 4 -9.09 1.89 -25.91
C VAL A 4 -7.86 1.07 -26.29
N ASP A 5 -7.32 1.32 -27.48
CA ASP A 5 -6.07 0.69 -27.89
C ASP A 5 -4.98 1.02 -26.85
N PRO A 6 -4.18 0.02 -26.40
CA PRO A 6 -3.08 0.30 -25.49
C PRO A 6 -2.13 1.28 -26.17
N ILE A 7 -1.82 2.39 -25.51
CA ILE A 7 -0.86 3.38 -26.01
C ILE A 7 0.47 2.65 -26.27
N GLU A 8 0.84 2.49 -27.54
CA GLU A 8 2.13 1.90 -27.89
C GLU A 8 3.26 2.77 -27.31
N PRO A 9 4.20 2.18 -26.55
CA PRO A 9 5.25 2.95 -25.92
C PRO A 9 6.10 3.64 -26.99
N SER A 10 6.17 4.97 -26.90
CA SER A 10 6.95 5.82 -27.81
C SER A 10 8.39 5.28 -27.97
N PRO A 11 8.94 5.27 -29.19
CA PRO A 11 10.33 4.83 -29.44
C PRO A 11 11.38 5.68 -28.71
N LEU A 12 10.98 6.84 -28.18
CA LEU A 12 11.83 7.73 -27.37
C LEU A 12 11.94 7.29 -25.90
N THR A 13 11.08 6.39 -25.42
CA THR A 13 11.11 5.89 -24.05
C THR A 13 12.04 4.67 -23.94
N PHE A 14 12.72 4.48 -22.80
CA PHE A 14 13.63 3.33 -22.58
C PHE A 14 12.98 1.97 -22.90
N LEU A 15 11.68 1.83 -22.63
CA LEU A 15 10.84 0.66 -22.95
C LEU A 15 10.61 0.43 -24.46
N GLY A 16 10.64 1.51 -25.25
CA GLY A 16 10.55 1.50 -26.72
C GLY A 16 11.89 1.16 -27.41
N SER A 17 13.03 1.28 -26.72
CA SER A 17 14.34 1.02 -27.33
C SER A 17 14.61 -0.47 -27.59
N ASP A 18 15.32 -0.79 -28.69
CA ASP A 18 15.70 -2.15 -29.09
C ASP A 18 16.94 -2.70 -28.35
N ARG A 19 17.34 -2.08 -27.23
CA ARG A 19 18.47 -2.56 -26.41
C ARG A 19 18.15 -3.94 -25.83
N ARG A 20 19.13 -4.86 -25.83
CA ARG A 20 18.97 -6.25 -25.35
C ARG A 20 18.36 -6.35 -23.94
N LEU A 21 18.74 -5.43 -23.06
CA LEU A 21 18.22 -5.32 -21.69
C LEU A 21 16.74 -4.88 -21.67
N ALA A 22 16.37 -3.91 -22.49
CA ALA A 22 14.99 -3.45 -22.62
C ALA A 22 14.08 -4.56 -23.19
N ARG A 23 14.58 -5.33 -24.15
CA ARG A 23 13.82 -6.41 -24.80
C ARG A 23 13.67 -7.67 -23.93
N ARG A 24 14.70 -8.05 -23.18
CA ARG A 24 14.71 -9.29 -22.38
C ARG A 24 14.28 -9.12 -20.93
N VAL A 25 14.43 -7.94 -20.35
CA VAL A 25 14.12 -7.69 -18.93
C VAL A 25 13.00 -6.65 -18.81
N ALA A 26 13.16 -5.47 -19.40
CA ALA A 26 12.21 -4.38 -19.16
C ALA A 26 10.81 -4.63 -19.78
N ARG A 27 10.71 -5.16 -21.01
CA ARG A 27 9.42 -5.43 -21.66
C ARG A 27 8.62 -6.58 -21.02
N PRO A 28 9.24 -7.71 -20.61
CA PRO A 28 8.54 -8.73 -19.83
C PRO A 28 8.14 -8.26 -18.43
N VAL A 29 9.02 -7.53 -17.73
CA VAL A 29 8.69 -6.96 -16.41
C VAL A 29 7.57 -5.93 -16.53
N ALA A 30 7.59 -5.05 -17.54
CA ALA A 30 6.51 -4.09 -17.77
C ALA A 30 5.18 -4.79 -18.12
N ARG A 31 5.20 -5.83 -18.95
CA ARG A 31 4.00 -6.64 -19.25
C ARG A 31 3.51 -7.43 -18.04
N PHE A 32 4.42 -7.91 -17.20
CA PHE A 32 4.10 -8.59 -15.94
C PHE A 32 3.47 -7.59 -14.96
N LEU A 33 4.04 -6.40 -14.79
CA LEU A 33 3.49 -5.31 -13.97
C LEU A 33 2.16 -4.75 -14.50
N GLN A 34 1.87 -4.90 -15.80
CA GLN A 34 0.56 -4.58 -16.39
C GLN A 34 -0.53 -5.61 -16.05
N VAL A 35 -0.16 -6.79 -15.52
CA VAL A 35 -1.12 -7.77 -15.01
C VAL A 35 -1.41 -7.42 -13.56
N GLU A 36 -2.62 -6.97 -13.27
CA GLU A 36 -3.12 -6.61 -11.93
C GLU A 36 -2.83 -7.71 -10.87
N ALA A 37 -2.86 -8.99 -11.28
CA ALA A 37 -2.53 -10.13 -10.42
C ALA A 37 -1.03 -10.28 -10.09
N ALA A 38 -0.12 -9.76 -10.92
CA ALA A 38 1.31 -9.91 -10.72
C ALA A 38 1.81 -9.17 -9.47
N GLY A 39 1.24 -7.99 -9.18
CA GLY A 39 1.54 -7.23 -7.96
C GLY A 39 1.20 -8.04 -6.70
N GLY A 40 0.01 -8.64 -6.66
CA GLY A 40 -0.42 -9.50 -5.54
C GLY A 40 0.46 -10.73 -5.36
N VAL A 41 0.90 -11.37 -6.45
CA VAL A 41 1.81 -12.52 -6.38
C VAL A 41 3.18 -12.12 -5.85
N VAL A 42 3.74 -10.98 -6.30
CA VAL A 42 5.03 -10.48 -5.79
C VAL A 42 4.94 -10.18 -4.30
N LEU A 43 3.86 -9.52 -3.86
CA LEU A 43 3.63 -9.24 -2.44
C LEU A 43 3.55 -10.53 -1.63
N LEU A 44 2.76 -11.51 -2.07
CA LEU A 44 2.64 -12.80 -1.40
C LEU A 44 3.98 -13.54 -1.29
N VAL A 45 4.76 -13.57 -2.37
CA VAL A 45 6.10 -14.18 -2.37
C VAL A 45 7.03 -13.45 -1.41
N GLY A 46 6.99 -12.11 -1.38
CA GLY A 46 7.73 -11.30 -0.42
C GLY A 46 7.37 -11.63 1.02
N THR A 47 6.07 -11.71 1.35
CA THR A 47 5.59 -12.11 2.68
C THR A 47 6.06 -13.51 3.06
N VAL A 48 5.97 -14.48 2.16
CA VAL A 48 6.44 -15.85 2.40
C VAL A 48 7.94 -15.88 2.66
N ILE A 49 8.74 -15.16 1.87
CA ILE A 49 10.19 -15.05 2.08
C ILE A 49 10.48 -14.45 3.45
N ALA A 50 9.82 -13.35 3.82
CA ALA A 50 10.00 -12.69 5.11
C ALA A 50 9.64 -13.63 6.27
N LEU A 51 8.50 -14.31 6.20
CA LEU A 51 8.07 -15.28 7.23
C LEU A 51 9.04 -16.44 7.36
N VAL A 52 9.49 -17.02 6.24
CA VAL A 52 10.47 -18.11 6.26
C VAL A 52 11.79 -17.63 6.85
N TRP A 53 12.30 -16.48 6.43
CA TRP A 53 13.57 -15.94 6.90
C TRP A 53 13.52 -15.64 8.40
N ALA A 54 12.50 -14.94 8.88
CA ALA A 54 12.31 -14.58 10.28
C ALA A 54 12.12 -15.80 11.21
N ASN A 55 11.58 -16.92 10.71
CA ASN A 55 11.36 -18.15 11.48
C ASN A 55 12.44 -19.23 11.24
N SER A 56 13.45 -18.95 10.43
CA SER A 56 14.53 -19.90 10.11
C SER A 56 15.70 -19.82 11.10
N PRO A 57 16.68 -20.77 11.03
CA PRO A 57 17.94 -20.65 11.77
C PRO A 57 18.72 -19.35 11.49
N TRP A 58 18.44 -18.68 10.36
CA TRP A 58 19.05 -17.40 9.98
C TRP A 58 18.30 -16.18 10.52
N ARG A 59 17.33 -16.34 11.44
CA ARG A 59 16.56 -15.22 12.01
C ARG A 59 17.44 -14.08 12.55
N HIS A 60 18.62 -14.39 13.08
CA HIS A 60 19.56 -13.39 13.60
C HIS A 60 19.98 -12.40 12.50
N SER A 61 20.31 -12.91 11.31
CA SER A 61 20.68 -12.07 10.16
C SER A 61 19.52 -11.17 9.71
N TYR A 62 18.28 -11.63 9.82
CA TYR A 62 17.09 -10.83 9.48
C TYR A 62 16.97 -9.62 10.41
N HIS A 63 17.05 -9.85 11.72
CA HIS A 63 16.97 -8.79 12.72
C HIS A 63 18.19 -7.87 12.70
N GLU A 64 19.41 -8.40 12.59
CA GLU A 64 20.62 -7.56 12.49
C GLU A 64 20.55 -6.57 11.32
N ILE A 65 20.08 -7.02 10.16
CA ILE A 65 19.94 -6.13 9.00
C ILE A 65 18.92 -5.03 9.29
N LEU A 66 17.75 -5.37 9.81
CA LEU A 66 16.68 -4.39 10.06
C LEU A 66 17.00 -3.41 11.20
N GLU A 67 17.69 -3.89 12.24
CA GLU A 67 18.09 -3.11 13.41
C GLU A 67 19.43 -2.37 13.20
N THR A 68 20.10 -2.54 12.06
CA THR A 68 21.32 -1.79 11.75
C THR A 68 20.99 -0.29 11.69
N HIS A 69 21.69 0.51 12.49
CA HIS A 69 21.45 1.95 12.56
C HIS A 69 22.21 2.68 11.45
N ILE A 70 21.51 3.58 10.77
CA ILE A 70 22.09 4.52 9.80
C ILE A 70 22.00 5.91 10.42
N THR A 71 23.16 6.43 10.83
CA THR A 71 23.29 7.77 11.39
C THR A 71 23.67 8.77 10.30
N LEU A 72 22.84 9.79 10.07
CA LEU A 72 23.12 10.92 9.18
C LEU A 72 23.29 12.19 10.04
N ALA A 73 24.47 12.79 9.98
CA ALA A 73 24.78 14.01 10.71
C ALA A 73 25.17 15.14 9.75
N VAL A 74 24.56 16.31 9.91
CA VAL A 74 24.88 17.51 9.11
C VAL A 74 25.48 18.58 10.02
N GLY A 75 26.81 18.72 9.96
CA GLY A 75 27.55 19.81 10.59
C GLY A 75 27.37 19.97 12.12
N GLY A 76 26.86 18.94 12.81
CA GLY A 76 26.55 18.97 14.25
C GLY A 76 25.22 19.66 14.62
N LEU A 77 24.45 20.16 13.64
CA LEU A 77 23.16 20.82 13.87
C LEU A 77 21.99 19.84 13.92
N TYR A 78 22.08 18.77 13.13
CA TYR A 78 21.07 17.72 13.05
C TYR A 78 21.75 16.36 12.98
N THR A 79 21.33 15.45 13.85
CA THR A 79 21.73 14.05 13.84
C THR A 79 20.45 13.22 13.79
N ILE A 80 20.29 12.45 12.71
CA ILE A 80 19.21 11.49 12.55
C ILE A 80 19.85 10.12 12.72
N ASP A 81 19.43 9.39 13.75
CA ASP A 81 19.86 8.01 13.98
C ASP A 81 18.65 7.11 13.99
N LEU A 82 18.52 6.28 12.95
CA LEU A 82 17.35 5.44 12.73
C LEU A 82 17.80 4.06 12.27
N PRO A 83 17.13 2.98 12.72
CA PRO A 83 17.35 1.65 12.17
C PRO A 83 16.93 1.58 10.70
N ILE A 84 17.51 0.65 9.94
CA ILE A 84 17.16 0.39 8.54
C ILE A 84 15.66 0.16 8.38
N GLU A 85 15.02 -0.53 9.33
CA GLU A 85 13.58 -0.75 9.33
C GLU A 85 12.78 0.56 9.25
N ALA A 86 13.13 1.56 10.08
CA ALA A 86 12.44 2.84 10.10
C ALA A 86 12.64 3.59 8.77
N TRP A 87 13.87 3.60 8.24
CA TRP A 87 14.15 4.20 6.93
C TRP A 87 13.34 3.56 5.80
N ILE A 88 13.26 2.22 5.79
CA ILE A 88 12.49 1.48 4.78
C ILE A 88 11.01 1.83 4.92
N ASN A 89 10.46 1.78 6.14
CA ASN A 89 9.05 2.07 6.39
C ASN A 89 8.71 3.50 5.95
N ASP A 90 9.46 4.51 6.38
CA ASP A 90 9.18 5.90 6.03
C ASP A 90 9.29 6.16 4.52
N ALA A 91 10.34 5.64 3.87
CA ALA A 91 10.55 5.84 2.43
C ALA A 91 9.51 5.11 1.57
N LEU A 92 9.21 3.84 1.88
CA LEU A 92 8.23 3.05 1.14
C LEU A 92 6.81 3.57 1.37
N MET A 93 6.46 3.95 2.60
CA MET A 93 5.16 4.53 2.92
C MET A 93 4.99 5.91 2.27
N ALA A 94 6.02 6.74 2.24
CA ALA A 94 5.97 8.02 1.51
C ALA A 94 5.71 7.81 0.01
N LEU A 95 6.37 6.83 -0.62
CA LEU A 95 6.13 6.48 -2.02
C LEU A 95 4.71 5.92 -2.23
N PHE A 96 4.26 5.04 -1.35
CA PHE A 96 2.92 4.45 -1.39
C PHE A 96 1.84 5.54 -1.31
N PHE A 97 1.90 6.39 -0.28
CA PHE A 97 0.93 7.47 -0.12
C PHE A 97 1.01 8.55 -1.20
N PHE A 98 2.17 8.75 -1.82
CA PHE A 98 2.28 9.61 -2.99
C PHE A 98 1.47 9.07 -4.18
N VAL A 99 1.58 7.77 -4.47
CA VAL A 99 0.80 7.12 -5.54
C VAL A 99 -0.69 7.15 -5.20
N VAL A 100 -1.05 6.80 -3.96
CA VAL A 100 -2.44 6.88 -3.47
C VAL A 100 -2.97 8.30 -3.59
N GLY A 101 -2.20 9.32 -3.24
CA GLY A 101 -2.57 10.73 -3.37
C GLY A 101 -2.87 11.15 -4.81
N ILE A 102 -2.09 10.65 -5.78
CA ILE A 102 -2.37 10.87 -7.21
C ILE A 102 -3.66 10.16 -7.63
N GLU A 103 -3.88 8.92 -7.18
CA GLU A 103 -5.07 8.15 -7.52
C GLU A 103 -6.34 8.78 -6.96
N ILE A 104 -6.30 9.25 -5.71
CA ILE A 104 -7.39 10.02 -5.09
C ILE A 104 -7.72 11.25 -5.93
N LYS A 105 -6.70 12.01 -6.32
CA LYS A 105 -6.90 13.20 -7.16
C LYS A 105 -7.53 12.83 -8.50
N ARG A 106 -7.11 11.72 -9.11
CA ARG A 106 -7.69 11.19 -10.36
C ARG A 106 -9.17 10.85 -10.17
N GLU A 107 -9.52 10.11 -9.11
CA GLU A 107 -10.90 9.71 -8.83
C GLU A 107 -11.81 10.90 -8.48
N LEU A 108 -11.29 11.91 -7.77
CA LEU A 108 -12.03 13.14 -7.47
C LEU A 108 -12.33 13.97 -8.72
N VAL A 109 -11.41 14.03 -9.68
CA VAL A 109 -11.54 14.88 -10.88
C VAL A 109 -12.27 14.17 -12.01
N ALA A 110 -11.99 12.89 -12.23
CA ALA A 110 -12.42 12.16 -13.42
C ALA A 110 -13.15 10.85 -13.13
N GLY A 111 -13.25 10.44 -11.87
CA GLY A 111 -13.75 9.13 -11.48
C GLY A 111 -15.07 9.15 -10.71
N GLU A 112 -15.30 8.09 -9.94
CA GLU A 112 -16.58 7.85 -9.26
C GLU A 112 -16.77 8.78 -8.05
N LEU A 113 -15.67 9.22 -7.43
CA LEU A 113 -15.68 10.14 -6.30
C LEU A 113 -16.09 11.58 -6.69
N ARG A 114 -16.10 11.90 -7.99
CA ARG A 114 -16.55 13.21 -8.49
C ARG A 114 -18.02 13.48 -8.19
N ASN A 115 -18.87 12.43 -8.15
CA ASN A 115 -20.28 12.56 -7.84
C ASN A 115 -20.52 12.22 -6.36
N PRO A 116 -20.89 13.18 -5.50
CA PRO A 116 -21.08 12.95 -4.06
C PRO A 116 -22.08 11.83 -3.75
N ARG A 117 -23.11 11.65 -4.60
CA ARG A 117 -24.10 10.59 -4.42
C ARG A 117 -23.55 9.20 -4.70
N ALA A 118 -22.64 9.08 -5.67
CA ALA A 118 -21.97 7.83 -5.99
C ALA A 118 -20.87 7.52 -4.96
N ALA A 119 -20.13 8.56 -4.52
CA ALA A 119 -19.09 8.48 -3.51
C ALA A 119 -19.61 8.10 -2.10
N ALA A 120 -20.88 8.40 -1.80
CA ALA A 120 -21.47 8.16 -0.50
C ALA A 120 -21.46 6.68 -0.09
N LEU A 121 -21.71 5.76 -1.03
CA LEU A 121 -21.74 4.33 -0.73
C LEU A 121 -20.36 3.78 -0.34
N PRO A 122 -19.29 3.96 -1.15
CA PRO A 122 -17.93 3.58 -0.75
C PRO A 122 -17.48 4.26 0.53
N ALA A 123 -17.77 5.55 0.71
CA ALA A 123 -17.34 6.30 1.88
C ALA A 123 -18.00 5.81 3.18
N LEU A 124 -19.31 5.54 3.15
CA LEU A 124 -20.00 4.98 4.31
C LEU A 124 -19.57 3.53 4.60
N ALA A 125 -19.30 2.75 3.55
CA ALA A 125 -18.79 1.40 3.69
C ALA A 125 -17.38 1.39 4.33
N ALA A 126 -16.49 2.27 3.88
CA ALA A 126 -15.16 2.49 4.45
C ALA A 126 -15.25 2.94 5.93
N LEU A 127 -16.04 4.00 6.21
CA LEU A 127 -16.25 4.45 7.59
C LEU A 127 -16.77 3.35 8.52
N GLY A 128 -17.72 2.53 8.05
CA GLY A 128 -18.17 1.35 8.80
C GLY A 128 -17.07 0.30 8.97
N GLY A 129 -16.32 0.03 7.89
CA GLY A 129 -15.16 -0.85 7.87
C GLY A 129 -14.03 -0.43 8.80
N MET A 130 -13.92 0.87 9.10
CA MET A 130 -12.94 1.41 10.03
C MET A 130 -13.45 1.42 11.48
N VAL A 131 -14.64 1.98 11.70
CA VAL A 131 -15.19 2.22 13.04
C VAL A 131 -15.54 0.90 13.74
N VAL A 132 -16.10 -0.07 13.02
CA VAL A 132 -16.53 -1.33 13.63
C VAL A 132 -15.35 -2.14 14.18
N PRO A 133 -14.27 -2.42 13.43
CA PRO A 133 -13.10 -3.12 13.98
C PRO A 133 -12.42 -2.37 15.11
N ALA A 134 -12.31 -1.04 15.02
CA ALA A 134 -11.76 -0.19 16.08
C ALA A 134 -12.55 -0.34 17.38
N LEU A 135 -13.89 -0.22 17.33
CA LEU A 135 -14.75 -0.36 18.50
C LEU A 135 -14.69 -1.76 19.10
N ILE A 136 -14.66 -2.80 18.26
CA ILE A 136 -14.50 -4.19 18.71
C ILE A 136 -13.19 -4.33 19.46
N PHE A 137 -12.07 -3.88 18.88
CA PHE A 137 -10.75 -3.95 19.52
C PHE A 137 -10.73 -3.23 20.87
N THR A 138 -11.24 -2.00 20.93
CA THR A 138 -11.29 -1.21 22.16
C THR A 138 -12.14 -1.87 23.23
N ALA A 139 -13.28 -2.46 22.87
CA ALA A 139 -14.13 -3.17 23.82
C ALA A 139 -13.43 -4.37 24.47
N PHE A 140 -12.57 -5.07 23.72
CA PHE A 140 -11.81 -6.21 24.24
C PHE A 140 -10.50 -5.83 24.97
N ASN A 141 -9.92 -4.67 24.65
CA ASN A 141 -8.62 -4.24 25.19
C ASN A 141 -8.70 -3.11 26.23
N LEU A 142 -9.91 -2.69 26.62
CA LEU A 142 -10.09 -1.61 27.59
C LEU A 142 -9.36 -1.93 28.92
N GLY A 143 -8.50 -1.03 29.38
CA GLY A 143 -7.72 -1.21 30.61
C GLY A 143 -6.56 -2.20 30.50
N GLN A 144 -6.21 -2.64 29.29
CA GLN A 144 -5.03 -3.46 29.02
C GLN A 144 -3.89 -2.62 28.40
N HIS A 145 -2.67 -3.13 28.46
CA HIS A 145 -1.49 -2.47 27.87
C HIS A 145 -1.64 -2.18 26.36
N GLY A 146 -2.48 -2.94 25.65
CA GLY A 146 -2.74 -2.80 24.22
C GLY A 146 -3.83 -1.79 23.85
N GLU A 147 -4.44 -1.07 24.80
CA GLU A 147 -5.55 -0.14 24.55
C GLU A 147 -5.19 0.95 23.52
N ALA A 148 -3.93 1.40 23.54
CA ALA A 148 -3.41 2.36 22.58
C ALA A 148 -3.40 1.83 21.13
N GLY A 149 -3.59 0.53 20.88
CA GLY A 149 -3.55 -0.09 19.55
C GLY A 149 -4.85 -0.07 18.76
N TRP A 150 -5.86 0.71 19.16
CA TRP A 150 -7.19 0.68 18.55
C TRP A 150 -7.24 1.07 17.06
N GLY A 151 -6.26 1.83 16.56
CA GLY A 151 -6.10 2.17 15.15
C GLY A 151 -5.52 1.04 14.28
N ILE A 152 -4.90 0.02 14.87
CA ILE A 152 -4.29 -1.11 14.14
C ILE A 152 -5.30 -1.90 13.29
N PRO A 153 -6.46 -2.37 13.82
CA PRO A 153 -7.41 -3.18 13.04
C PRO A 153 -8.21 -2.39 12.00
N MET A 154 -7.97 -1.08 11.89
CA MET A 154 -8.69 -0.19 11.00
C MET A 154 -8.11 -0.16 9.58
N ALA A 155 -6.83 -0.50 9.43
CA ALA A 155 -6.13 -0.45 8.15
C ALA A 155 -6.42 -1.69 7.29
N THR A 156 -6.66 -1.48 6.00
CA THR A 156 -6.92 -2.54 5.01
C THR A 156 -5.84 -2.53 3.93
N ASP A 157 -5.09 -3.63 3.73
CA ASP A 157 -4.10 -3.71 2.65
C ASP A 157 -4.78 -3.90 1.28
N ILE A 158 -4.88 -2.80 0.53
CA ILE A 158 -5.45 -2.76 -0.81
C ILE A 158 -4.73 -3.66 -1.82
N ALA A 159 -3.40 -3.76 -1.73
CA ALA A 159 -2.60 -4.53 -2.68
C ALA A 159 -2.84 -6.02 -2.50
N PHE A 160 -2.98 -6.47 -1.25
CA PHE A 160 -3.37 -7.84 -0.95
C PHE A 160 -4.82 -8.11 -1.36
N ALA A 161 -5.76 -7.22 -1.01
CA ALA A 161 -7.18 -7.38 -1.33
C ALA A 161 -7.43 -7.47 -2.85
N LEU A 162 -6.87 -6.54 -3.64
CA LEU A 162 -6.95 -6.57 -5.10
C LEU A 162 -6.17 -7.75 -5.70
N GLY A 163 -5.05 -8.14 -5.09
CA GLY A 163 -4.28 -9.32 -5.48
C GLY A 163 -5.13 -10.60 -5.42
N VAL A 164 -5.78 -10.85 -4.27
CA VAL A 164 -6.67 -12.00 -4.08
C VAL A 164 -7.87 -11.94 -5.01
N VAL A 165 -8.53 -10.78 -5.14
CA VAL A 165 -9.66 -10.59 -6.05
C VAL A 165 -9.25 -10.85 -7.51
N SER A 166 -8.03 -10.47 -7.89
CA SER A 166 -7.52 -10.70 -9.25
C SER A 166 -7.18 -12.17 -9.51
N LEU A 167 -6.77 -12.93 -8.49
CA LEU A 167 -6.56 -14.38 -8.60
C LEU A 167 -7.86 -15.16 -8.82
N LEU A 168 -9.01 -14.63 -8.35
CA LEU A 168 -10.33 -15.20 -8.65
C LEU A 168 -10.77 -15.02 -10.12
N GLY A 169 -10.00 -14.26 -10.90
CA GLY A 169 -10.15 -14.14 -12.35
C GLY A 169 -11.49 -13.57 -12.77
N SER A 170 -12.14 -14.21 -13.74
CA SER A 170 -13.42 -13.77 -14.32
C SER A 170 -14.64 -13.92 -13.40
N ARG A 171 -14.47 -14.49 -12.20
CA ARG A 171 -15.57 -14.66 -11.24
C ARG A 171 -15.96 -13.36 -10.54
N VAL A 172 -15.06 -12.38 -10.53
CA VAL A 172 -15.31 -11.07 -9.92
C VAL A 172 -15.53 -10.02 -11.01
N PRO A 173 -16.70 -9.35 -11.05
CA PRO A 173 -16.97 -8.27 -12.00
C PRO A 173 -15.94 -7.15 -11.88
N SER A 174 -15.60 -6.51 -13.00
CA SER A 174 -14.70 -5.34 -13.02
C SER A 174 -15.21 -4.19 -12.14
N THR A 175 -16.54 -4.03 -12.06
CA THR A 175 -17.17 -3.03 -11.18
C THR A 175 -16.87 -3.26 -9.70
N MET A 176 -16.77 -4.52 -9.24
CA MET A 176 -16.41 -4.82 -7.85
C MET A 176 -14.95 -4.48 -7.54
N LYS A 177 -14.05 -4.63 -8.53
CA LYS A 177 -12.65 -4.23 -8.37
C LYS A 177 -12.50 -2.72 -8.22
N VAL A 178 -13.21 -1.96 -9.07
CA VAL A 178 -13.24 -0.49 -9.00
C VAL A 178 -13.87 -0.03 -7.68
N PHE A 179 -14.97 -0.66 -7.25
CA PHE A 179 -15.57 -0.37 -5.95
C PHE A 179 -14.62 -0.63 -4.79
N LEU A 180 -13.93 -1.79 -4.80
CA LEU A 180 -12.97 -2.15 -3.75
C LEU A 180 -11.76 -1.21 -3.73
N LEU A 181 -11.26 -0.80 -4.91
CA LEU A 181 -10.21 0.19 -5.04
C LEU A 181 -10.62 1.52 -4.39
N THR A 182 -11.82 2.02 -4.71
CA THR A 182 -12.34 3.26 -4.14
C THR A 182 -12.58 3.16 -2.64
N LEU A 183 -13.15 2.05 -2.15
CA LEU A 183 -13.35 1.80 -0.71
C LEU A 183 -12.03 1.81 0.04
N ALA A 184 -11.04 1.06 -0.45
CA ALA A 184 -9.74 0.92 0.20
C ALA A 184 -8.96 2.24 0.22
N ILE A 185 -9.06 3.04 -0.84
CA ILE A 185 -8.47 4.39 -0.87
C ILE A 185 -9.06 5.27 0.25
N VAL A 186 -10.39 5.24 0.44
CA VAL A 186 -11.03 6.04 1.51
C VAL A 186 -10.62 5.54 2.89
N ASP A 187 -10.55 4.22 3.08
CA ASP A 187 -10.04 3.57 4.29
C ASP A 187 -8.60 4.02 4.61
N ASP A 188 -7.68 3.97 3.63
CA ASP A 188 -6.27 4.33 3.80
C ASP A 188 -6.08 5.80 4.21
N ILE A 189 -6.84 6.71 3.59
CA ILE A 189 -6.85 8.14 3.98
C ILE A 189 -7.38 8.28 5.41
N GLY A 190 -8.48 7.60 5.71
CA GLY A 190 -9.05 7.62 7.05
C GLY A 190 -8.03 7.13 8.08
N ALA A 191 -7.34 6.03 7.77
CA ALA A 191 -6.33 5.43 8.62
C ALA A 191 -5.15 6.34 8.87
N ILE A 192 -4.56 6.94 7.83
CA ILE A 192 -3.44 7.86 8.01
C ILE A 192 -3.85 9.12 8.79
N VAL A 193 -5.07 9.65 8.59
CA VAL A 193 -5.55 10.82 9.34
C VAL A 193 -5.72 10.47 10.83
N VAL A 194 -6.27 9.30 11.14
CA VAL A 194 -6.39 8.85 12.53
C VAL A 194 -5.02 8.65 13.16
N ILE A 195 -4.08 7.99 12.46
CA ILE A 195 -2.70 7.82 12.97
C ILE A 195 -2.02 9.18 13.19
N ALA A 196 -2.15 10.10 12.24
CA ALA A 196 -1.58 11.44 12.33
C ALA A 196 -2.15 12.26 13.50
N VAL A 197 -3.46 12.16 13.77
CA VAL A 197 -4.09 12.95 14.85
C VAL A 197 -3.91 12.32 16.22
N PHE A 198 -4.03 11.00 16.33
CA PHE A 198 -4.10 10.31 17.61
C PHE A 198 -2.77 9.69 18.07
N TYR A 199 -1.83 9.43 17.16
CA TYR A 199 -0.55 8.77 17.49
C TYR A 199 0.67 9.67 17.32
N THR A 200 0.55 10.83 16.65
CA THR A 200 1.69 11.74 16.47
C THR A 200 2.04 12.51 17.75
N ALA A 201 1.13 12.58 18.73
CA ALA A 201 1.38 13.24 20.01
C ALA A 201 2.39 12.48 20.90
N ASP A 202 2.62 11.19 20.66
CA ASP A 202 3.57 10.35 21.42
C ASP A 202 4.95 10.24 20.74
N LEU A 203 5.15 10.93 19.61
CA LEU A 203 6.39 10.92 18.79
C LEU A 203 7.24 12.19 18.94
N SER A 204 6.87 13.13 19.81
CA SER A 204 7.60 14.39 20.08
C SER A 204 8.35 14.40 21.41
#